data_AF-A0A3A4QIS7-F1
#
_entry.id   AF-A0A3A4QIS7-F1
#
_cell.length_a   1.000
_cell.length_b   1.000
_cell.length_c   1.000
_cell.angle_alpha   90.00
_cell.angle_beta   90.00
_cell.angle_gamma   90.00
#
_symmetry.space_group_name_H-M   'P 1'
#
loop_
_entity.id
_entity.type
_entity.pdbx_description
1 polymer ?
#
loop_
_entity_poly.entity_id
_entity_poly.type
_entity_poly.pdbx_seq_one_letter_code
_entity_poly.pdbx_strand_id
1 'polypeptide(L)'
;MYTLITGKFSTRFQVGDKITVGQVVALIHEMPLTALISGVLRGITHDDVSVEQHTKVIEVDPRGEQAQTSGIGERPARIAEGVLAGIQTDFDWSSRILPE
;
A
#
# COMPACT_ATOMS: atom_id res chain seq x y z
N MET A 1 4.11 5.50 5.92
CA MET A 1 4.01 6.47 7.03
C MET A 1 2.87 6.05 7.92
N TYR A 2 3.13 6.08 9.21
CA TYR A 2 2.24 5.56 10.25
C TYR A 2 1.71 6.72 11.08
N THR A 3 0.47 6.60 11.54
CA THR A 3 -0.14 7.56 12.46
C THR A 3 0.53 7.46 13.83
N LEU A 4 0.69 8.61 14.50
CA LEU A 4 1.19 8.67 15.88
C LEU A 4 0.06 8.77 16.92
N ILE A 5 -1.16 9.02 16.46
CA ILE A 5 -2.37 9.15 17.28
C ILE A 5 -3.56 8.51 16.57
N THR A 6 -4.61 8.20 17.32
CA THR A 6 -5.92 7.81 16.79
C THR A 6 -6.72 9.06 16.40
N GLY A 7 -7.40 9.02 15.26
CA GLY A 7 -8.27 10.11 14.85
C GLY A 7 -8.80 10.02 13.42
N LYS A 8 -9.50 11.08 13.00
CA LYS A 8 -9.98 11.20 11.62
C LYS A 8 -8.83 11.56 10.69
N PHE A 9 -8.57 10.73 9.69
CA PHE A 9 -7.58 10.99 8.65
C PHE A 9 -8.16 11.95 7.60
N SER A 10 -7.42 12.99 7.24
CA SER A 10 -7.77 13.86 6.12
C SER A 10 -6.58 14.16 5.22
N THR A 11 -6.80 14.19 3.91
CA THR A 11 -5.77 14.48 2.91
C THR A 11 -6.37 15.07 1.64
N ARG A 12 -5.57 15.84 0.90
CA ARG A 12 -5.91 16.31 -0.45
C ARG A 12 -5.10 15.60 -1.53
N PHE A 13 -4.19 14.71 -1.13
CA PHE A 13 -3.30 14.02 -2.05
C PHE A 13 -3.95 12.77 -2.62
N GLN A 14 -3.47 12.37 -3.78
CA GLN A 14 -3.90 11.17 -4.50
C GLN A 14 -2.69 10.31 -4.85
N VAL A 15 -2.95 9.04 -5.15
CA VAL A 15 -1.92 8.16 -5.72
C VAL A 15 -1.42 8.76 -7.03
N GLY A 16 -0.10 8.85 -7.19
CA GLY A 16 0.56 9.52 -8.31
C GLY A 16 1.12 10.90 -7.97
N ASP A 17 0.70 11.53 -6.87
CA ASP A 17 1.20 12.84 -6.49
C ASP A 17 2.68 12.80 -6.08
N LYS A 18 3.42 13.84 -6.47
CA LYS A 18 4.80 14.07 -6.02
C LYS A 18 4.80 14.69 -4.63
N ILE A 19 5.66 14.17 -3.78
CA ILE A 19 5.79 14.57 -2.38
C ILE A 19 7.25 14.83 -2.05
N THR A 20 7.49 15.89 -1.28
CA THR A 20 8.82 16.31 -0.84
C THR A 20 8.96 16.06 0.66
N VAL A 21 10.13 15.61 1.11
CA VAL A 21 10.44 15.49 2.54
C VAL A 21 10.09 16.77 3.31
N GLY A 22 9.45 16.62 4.46
CA GLY A 22 8.96 17.71 5.31
C GLY A 22 7.61 18.30 4.90
N GLN A 23 7.07 17.97 3.72
CA GLN A 23 5.74 18.42 3.28
C GLN A 23 4.65 17.81 4.15
N VAL A 24 3.65 18.60 4.54
CA VAL A 24 2.43 18.08 5.19
C VAL A 24 1.58 17.38 4.14
N VAL A 25 1.33 16.09 4.34
CA VAL A 25 0.65 15.22 3.36
C VAL A 25 -0.73 14.75 3.83
N ALA A 26 -1.03 14.89 5.12
CA ALA A 26 -2.33 14.62 5.71
C ALA A 26 -2.43 15.29 7.08
N LEU A 27 -3.63 15.33 7.64
CA LEU A 27 -3.87 15.61 9.05
C LEU A 27 -4.54 14.40 9.72
N ILE A 28 -4.21 14.15 10.99
CA ILE A 28 -4.98 13.28 11.88
C ILE A 28 -5.67 14.18 12.91
N HIS A 29 -6.98 14.35 12.80
CA HIS A 29 -7.66 15.54 13.34
C HIS A 29 -6.96 16.83 12.87
N GLU A 30 -6.33 17.56 13.79
CA GLU A 30 -5.57 18.80 13.51
C GLU A 30 -4.05 18.56 13.48
N MET A 31 -3.58 17.34 13.77
CA MET A 31 -2.15 17.04 13.87
C MET A 31 -1.56 16.76 12.48
N PRO A 32 -0.52 17.50 12.05
CA PRO A 32 0.07 17.30 10.74
C PRO A 32 0.87 16.00 10.65
N LEU A 33 0.64 15.25 9.58
CA LEU A 33 1.48 14.14 9.17
C LEU A 33 2.43 14.63 8.06
N THR A 34 3.72 14.65 8.35
CA THR A 34 4.76 15.13 7.43
C THR A 34 5.45 13.99 6.68
N ALA A 35 5.78 14.24 5.42
CA ALA A 35 6.51 13.31 4.57
C ALA A 35 7.92 13.07 5.12
N LEU A 36 8.25 11.82 5.40
CA LEU A 36 9.58 11.43 5.90
C LEU A 36 10.62 11.28 4.77
N ILE A 37 10.15 11.09 3.53
CA ILE A 37 10.97 10.93 2.33
C ILE A 37 10.30 11.61 1.15
N SER A 38 11.09 12.03 0.17
CA SER A 38 10.58 12.48 -1.13
C SER A 38 10.28 11.30 -2.05
N GLY A 39 9.35 11.47 -2.99
CA GLY A 39 9.00 10.44 -3.96
C GLY A 39 7.63 10.67 -4.59
N VAL A 40 7.01 9.58 -5.02
CA VAL A 40 5.64 9.57 -5.55
C VAL A 40 4.75 8.77 -4.61
N LEU A 41 3.56 9.29 -4.32
CA LEU A 41 2.58 8.64 -3.48
C LEU A 41 2.02 7.40 -4.21
N ARG A 42 2.17 6.22 -3.59
CA ARG A 42 1.78 4.93 -4.19
C ARG A 42 0.53 4.33 -3.53
N GLY A 43 0.31 4.61 -2.25
CA GLY A 43 -0.82 4.09 -1.50
C GLY A 43 -1.27 5.12 -0.47
N ILE A 44 -2.58 5.31 -0.35
CA ILE A 44 -3.19 6.27 0.57
C ILE A 44 -4.45 5.68 1.17
N THR A 45 -4.67 5.94 2.46
CA THR A 45 -5.96 5.70 3.11
C THR A 45 -6.99 6.66 2.53
N HIS A 46 -8.24 6.20 2.40
CA HIS A 46 -9.33 7.06 1.94
C HIS A 46 -9.51 8.27 2.87
N ASP A 47 -9.83 9.42 2.30
CA ASP A 47 -10.11 10.64 3.06
C ASP A 47 -11.30 10.44 4.02
N ASP A 48 -11.33 11.18 5.12
CA ASP A 48 -12.46 11.22 6.05
C ASP A 48 -12.76 9.93 6.86
N VAL A 49 -11.81 9.00 6.96
CA VAL A 49 -11.97 7.76 7.74
C VAL A 49 -11.27 7.81 9.09
N SER A 50 -11.80 7.09 10.08
CA SER A 50 -11.14 6.89 11.37
C SER A 50 -9.95 5.93 11.24
N VAL A 51 -8.82 6.30 11.82
CA VAL A 51 -7.60 5.49 11.88
C VAL A 51 -7.10 5.40 13.30
N GLU A 52 -6.56 4.24 13.68
CA GLU A 52 -5.93 4.03 14.99
C GLU A 52 -4.47 4.49 14.96
N GLN A 53 -3.88 4.74 16.13
CA GLN A 53 -2.43 4.91 16.26
C GLN A 53 -1.68 3.70 15.64
N HIS A 54 -0.56 3.98 14.97
CA HIS A 54 0.23 3.01 14.23
C HIS A 54 -0.48 2.37 13.02
N THR A 55 -1.53 3.00 12.51
CA THR A 55 -2.10 2.63 11.20
C THR A 55 -1.20 3.19 10.09
N LYS A 56 -0.84 2.37 9.10
CA LYS A 56 -0.15 2.86 7.89
C LYS A 56 -1.16 3.56 7.00
N VAL A 57 -0.98 4.86 6.77
CA VAL A 57 -1.95 5.68 6.01
C VAL A 57 -1.42 6.23 4.70
N ILE A 58 -0.11 6.31 4.54
CA ILE A 58 0.54 6.73 3.29
C ILE A 58 1.70 5.80 2.96
N GLU A 59 1.86 5.48 1.69
CA GLU A 59 3.01 4.78 1.13
C GLU A 59 3.63 5.64 0.02
N VAL A 60 4.95 5.79 0.09
CA VAL A 60 5.74 6.60 -0.84
C VAL A 60 6.73 5.69 -1.56
N ASP A 61 6.78 5.80 -2.88
CA ASP A 61 7.81 5.18 -3.70
C ASP A 61 8.96 6.18 -3.92
N PRO A 62 10.17 5.92 -3.38
CA PRO A 62 11.28 6.86 -3.44
C PRO A 62 11.90 6.98 -4.85
N ARG A 63 11.47 6.16 -5.81
CA ARG A 63 12.03 6.15 -7.18
C ARG A 63 11.61 7.35 -8.04
N GLY A 64 10.72 8.21 -7.55
CA GLY A 64 10.33 9.44 -8.26
C GLY A 64 9.65 9.14 -9.60
N GLU A 65 10.18 9.65 -10.71
CA GLU A 65 9.62 9.41 -12.06
C GLU A 65 9.55 7.92 -12.44
N GLN A 66 10.36 7.06 -11.80
CA GLN A 66 10.34 5.61 -12.02
C GLN A 66 9.40 4.88 -11.03
N ALA A 67 8.57 5.61 -10.30
CA ALA A 67 7.63 5.01 -9.35
C ALA A 67 6.60 4.13 -10.06
N GLN A 68 6.26 3.01 -9.41
CA GLN A 68 5.22 2.12 -9.89
C GLN A 68 3.96 2.33 -9.03
N THR A 69 3.02 3.13 -9.56
CA THR A 69 1.75 3.48 -8.88
C THR A 69 0.58 2.60 -9.31
N SER A 70 0.76 1.76 -10.34
CA SER A 70 -0.26 0.84 -10.85
C SER A 70 0.32 -0.54 -11.17
N GLY A 71 -0.56 -1.54 -11.19
CA GLY A 71 -0.18 -2.93 -11.43
C GLY A 71 0.47 -3.59 -10.21
N ILE A 72 1.06 -4.74 -10.42
CA ILE A 72 1.68 -5.55 -9.37
C ILE A 72 3.20 -5.34 -9.43
N GLY A 73 3.82 -5.00 -8.30
CA GLY A 73 5.28 -4.92 -8.22
C GLY A 73 5.94 -6.29 -8.40
N GLU A 74 7.20 -6.31 -8.81
CA GLU A 74 7.93 -7.56 -9.12
C GLU A 74 7.85 -8.61 -7.99
N ARG A 75 8.10 -8.19 -6.75
CA ARG A 75 8.05 -9.10 -5.59
C ARG A 75 6.64 -9.64 -5.33
N PRO A 76 5.59 -8.80 -5.19
CA PRO A 76 4.22 -9.30 -5.09
C PRO A 76 3.79 -10.18 -6.28
N ALA A 77 4.24 -9.88 -7.50
CA ALA A 77 3.95 -10.69 -8.69
C ALA A 77 4.54 -12.09 -8.56
N ARG A 78 5.83 -12.20 -8.19
CA ARG A 78 6.48 -13.49 -7.95
C ARG A 78 5.83 -14.29 -6.81
N ILE A 79 5.35 -13.61 -5.77
CA ILE A 79 4.59 -14.27 -4.69
C ILE A 79 3.27 -14.82 -5.23
N ALA A 80 2.52 -14.03 -6.01
CA ALA A 80 1.26 -14.44 -6.61
C ALA A 80 1.44 -15.64 -7.56
N GLU A 81 2.50 -15.64 -8.38
CA GLU A 81 2.88 -16.75 -9.27
C GLU A 81 3.14 -18.04 -8.47
N GLY A 82 3.88 -17.95 -7.36
CA GLY A 82 4.14 -19.09 -6.48
C GLY A 82 2.87 -19.66 -5.82
N VAL A 83 1.98 -18.79 -5.36
CA VAL A 83 0.68 -19.19 -4.79
C VAL A 83 -0.18 -19.90 -5.84
N LEU A 84 -0.26 -19.34 -7.05
CA LEU A 84 -1.01 -19.94 -8.15
C LEU A 84 -0.48 -21.34 -8.50
N ALA A 85 0.83 -21.50 -8.61
CA ALA A 85 1.47 -22.79 -8.89
C ALA A 85 1.18 -23.83 -7.80
N GLY A 86 1.17 -23.42 -6.52
CA GLY A 86 0.81 -24.29 -5.40
C GLY A 86 -0.62 -24.83 -5.50
N ILE A 87 -1.59 -23.93 -5.72
CA ILE A 87 -3.01 -24.31 -5.87
C ILE A 87 -3.22 -25.25 -7.06
N GLN A 88 -2.57 -24.99 -8.19
CA GLN A 88 -2.67 -25.83 -9.39
C GLN A 88 -2.10 -27.24 -9.16
N THR A 89 -1.02 -27.34 -8.38
CA THR A 89 -0.41 -28.63 -8.03
C THR A 89 -1.32 -29.45 -7.10
N ASP A 90 -1.94 -28.80 -6.10
CA ASP A 90 -2.89 -29.45 -5.17
C ASP A 90 -4.18 -29.93 -5.88
N PHE A 91 -4.63 -29.18 -6.89
CA PHE A 91 -5.74 -29.59 -7.74
C PHE A 91 -5.40 -30.83 -8.57
N ASP A 92 -4.21 -30.88 -9.17
CA ASP A 92 -3.71 -32.05 -9.90
C ASP A 92 -3.62 -33.28 -8.97
N TRP A 93 -3.07 -33.11 -7.75
CA TRP A 93 -3.01 -34.18 -6.75
C TRP A 93 -4.39 -34.74 -6.37
N SER A 94 -5.37 -33.87 -6.12
CA SER A 94 -6.72 -34.28 -5.72
C SER A 94 -7.45 -35.03 -6.85
N SER A 95 -7.24 -34.62 -8.11
CA SER A 95 -7.79 -35.30 -9.29
C SER A 95 -7.15 -36.66 -9.60
N ARG A 96 -5.97 -36.95 -9.01
CA ARG A 96 -5.25 -38.23 -9.18
C ARG A 96 -5.58 -39.29 -8.12
N ILE A 97 -6.12 -38.91 -6.97
CA ILE A 97 -6.37 -39.82 -5.82
C ILE A 97 -7.81 -40.28 -5.69
N LEU A 98 -8.76 -39.60 -6.34
CA LEU A 98 -10.14 -40.07 -6.46
C LEU A 98 -10.37 -40.59 -7.88
N PRO A 99 -10.08 -41.87 -8.17
CA PRO A 99 -10.65 -42.50 -9.36
C PRO A 99 -12.17 -42.65 -9.16
N GLU A 100 -12.93 -42.50 -10.25
CA GLU A 100 -14.37 -42.79 -10.27
C GLU A 100 -14.70 -44.22 -9.80
#